data_AF-A0A2W4L067-F1
#
_entry.id   AF-A0A2W4L067-F1
#
_cell.length_a   1.000
_cell.length_b   1.000
_cell.length_c   1.000
_cell.angle_alpha   90.00
_cell.angle_beta   90.00
_cell.angle_gamma   90.00
#
_symmetry.space_group_name_H-M   'P 1'
#
loop_
_entity.id
_entity.type
_entity.pdbx_description
1 polymer ?
#
loop_
_entity_poly.entity_id
_entity_poly.type
_entity_poly.pdbx_seq_one_letter_code
_entity_poly.pdbx_strand_id
1 'polypeptide(L)'
;MTIVVIGAGVIGLACAYELSDLGLEVTVLDAGAVGAGASAGNAGWITPFLSVPRAAPGAVRDAVRSLFSSAAPARLRPHLEWDFASWVMR
;
A
#
# COMPACT_ATOMS: atom_id res chain seq x y z
N MET A 1 -23.08 -22.86 -12.10
CA MET A 1 -23.16 -21.45 -12.52
C MET A 1 -21.74 -20.99 -12.74
N THR A 2 -21.39 -20.56 -13.95
CA THR A 2 -20.02 -20.20 -14.31
C THR A 2 -19.86 -18.70 -14.20
N ILE A 3 -18.85 -18.23 -13.45
CA ILE A 3 -18.56 -16.82 -13.24
C ILE A 3 -17.41 -16.41 -14.14
N VAL A 4 -17.57 -15.29 -14.83
CA VAL A 4 -16.51 -14.71 -15.65
C VAL A 4 -15.96 -13.46 -14.96
N VAL A 5 -14.66 -13.44 -14.72
CA VAL A 5 -13.93 -12.28 -14.21
C VAL A 5 -13.18 -11.63 -15.37
N ILE A 6 -13.44 -10.35 -15.64
CA ILE A 6 -12.74 -9.59 -16.67
C ILE A 6 -11.60 -8.80 -16.01
N GLY A 7 -10.37 -9.14 -16.38
CA GLY A 7 -9.12 -8.59 -15.87
C GLY A 7 -8.34 -9.62 -15.04
N ALA A 8 -7.10 -9.91 -15.46
CA ALA A 8 -6.11 -10.73 -14.77
C ALA A 8 -5.04 -9.88 -14.06
N GLY A 9 -5.42 -8.68 -13.60
CA GLY A 9 -4.64 -7.90 -12.64
C GLY A 9 -4.85 -8.38 -11.19
N VAL A 10 -4.17 -7.76 -10.23
CA VAL A 10 -4.20 -8.15 -8.80
C VAL A 10 -5.62 -8.22 -8.22
N ILE A 11 -6.49 -7.28 -8.60
CA ILE A 11 -7.88 -7.24 -8.12
C ILE A 11 -8.70 -8.39 -8.72
N GLY A 12 -8.62 -8.59 -10.04
CA GLY A 12 -9.40 -9.64 -10.70
C GLY A 12 -8.97 -11.04 -10.26
N LEU A 13 -7.66 -11.26 -10.10
CA LEU A 13 -7.14 -12.52 -9.57
C LEU A 13 -7.52 -12.75 -8.11
N ALA A 14 -7.53 -11.71 -7.27
CA ALA A 14 -8.01 -11.83 -5.89
C ALA A 14 -9.49 -12.21 -5.85
N CYS A 15 -10.34 -11.56 -6.65
CA CYS A 15 -11.75 -11.95 -6.76
C CYS A 15 -11.92 -13.37 -7.27
N ALA A 16 -11.18 -13.77 -8.31
CA ALA A 16 -11.25 -15.11 -8.88
C ALA A 16 -10.83 -16.19 -7.87
N TYR A 17 -9.80 -15.90 -7.07
CA TYR A 17 -9.34 -16.77 -5.99
C TYR A 17 -10.44 -16.99 -4.95
N GLU A 18 -11.01 -15.92 -4.40
CA GLU A 18 -12.07 -16.01 -3.38
C GLU A 18 -13.32 -16.74 -3.91
N LEU A 19 -13.71 -16.47 -5.16
CA LEU A 19 -14.82 -17.17 -5.80
C LEU A 19 -14.51 -18.66 -6.01
N SER A 20 -13.29 -18.99 -6.42
CA SER A 20 -12.86 -20.39 -6.56
C SER A 20 -12.79 -21.11 -5.22
N ASP A 21 -12.40 -20.45 -4.14
CA ASP A 21 -12.34 -21.02 -2.78
C ASP A 21 -13.75 -21.34 -2.25
N LEU A 22 -14.75 -20.56 -2.67
CA LEU A 22 -16.17 -20.86 -2.46
C LEU A 22 -16.71 -22.03 -3.32
N GLY A 23 -15.86 -22.69 -4.12
CA GLY A 23 -16.24 -23.83 -4.97
C GLY A 23 -16.97 -23.43 -6.26
N LEU A 24 -16.89 -22.17 -6.66
CA LEU A 24 -17.52 -21.69 -7.90
C LEU A 24 -16.58 -21.93 -9.08
N GLU A 25 -17.16 -22.25 -10.23
CA GLU A 25 -16.40 -22.35 -11.48
C GLU A 25 -16.13 -20.95 -12.02
N VAL A 26 -14.87 -20.56 -12.10
CA VAL A 26 -14.44 -19.21 -12.48
C VAL A 26 -13.56 -19.25 -13.72
N THR A 27 -13.89 -18.42 -14.70
CA THR A 27 -13.05 -18.16 -15.87
C THR A 27 -12.56 -16.72 -15.83
N VAL A 28 -11.24 -16.52 -15.87
CA VAL A 28 -10.62 -15.19 -15.95
C VAL A 28 -10.28 -14.87 -17.40
N LEU A 29 -10.71 -13.71 -17.88
CA LEU A 29 -10.39 -13.20 -19.21
C LEU A 29 -9.61 -11.89 -19.09
N ASP A 30 -8.48 -11.79 -19.77
CA ASP A 30 -7.71 -10.55 -19.89
C ASP A 30 -7.33 -10.32 -21.36
N ALA A 31 -7.18 -9.06 -21.76
CA ALA A 31 -6.75 -8.70 -23.11
C ALA A 31 -5.24 -8.87 -23.33
N GLY A 32 -4.44 -8.89 -22.25
CA GLY A 32 -3.00 -9.06 -22.27
C GLY A 32 -2.52 -10.27 -21.47
N ALA A 33 -1.23 -10.29 -21.16
CA ALA A 33 -0.66 -11.29 -20.27
C ALA A 33 -1.10 -11.05 -18.82
N VAL A 34 -1.14 -12.13 -18.03
CA VAL A 34 -1.51 -12.07 -16.60
C VAL A 34 -0.65 -11.03 -15.88
N GLY A 35 -1.31 -10.12 -15.17
CA GLY A 35 -0.66 -9.05 -14.42
C GLY A 35 -0.04 -7.92 -15.26
N ALA A 36 -0.07 -7.97 -16.60
CA ALA A 36 0.68 -7.05 -17.46
C ALA A 36 0.16 -5.60 -17.48
N GLY A 37 -1.02 -5.32 -16.93
CA GLY A 37 -1.56 -3.97 -16.81
C GLY A 37 -0.94 -3.16 -15.66
N ALA A 38 -1.75 -2.34 -14.99
CA ALA A 38 -1.31 -1.55 -13.83
C ALA A 38 -0.65 -2.38 -12.71
N SER A 39 -0.97 -3.68 -12.65
CA SER A 39 -0.37 -4.61 -11.70
C SER A 39 1.11 -4.91 -11.97
N ALA A 40 1.63 -4.77 -13.19
CA ALA A 40 3.06 -5.00 -13.47
C ALA A 40 3.94 -3.83 -13.00
N GLY A 41 3.42 -2.59 -13.08
CA GLY A 41 4.12 -1.37 -12.68
C GLY A 41 3.92 -0.96 -11.22
N ASN A 42 3.35 -1.84 -10.39
CA ASN A 42 3.06 -1.51 -8.99
C ASN A 42 4.35 -1.47 -8.14
N ALA A 43 4.44 -0.55 -7.18
CA ALA A 43 5.63 -0.38 -6.32
C ALA A 43 5.70 -1.38 -5.13
N GLY A 44 4.77 -2.34 -5.06
CA GLY A 44 4.67 -3.33 -3.98
C GLY A 44 4.29 -2.75 -2.62
N TRP A 45 3.88 -1.49 -2.55
CA TRP A 45 3.54 -0.82 -1.30
C TRP A 45 2.16 -1.26 -0.79
N ILE A 46 2.14 -1.82 0.42
CA ILE A 46 0.92 -2.08 1.18
C ILE A 46 0.81 -0.99 2.24
N THR A 47 0.04 0.06 1.94
CA THR A 47 -0.09 1.25 2.81
C THR A 47 -1.51 1.34 3.40
N PRO A 48 -1.77 0.73 4.57
CA PRO A 48 -3.10 0.74 5.19
C PRO A 48 -3.55 2.14 5.68
N PHE A 49 -2.66 3.13 5.66
CA PHE A 49 -2.87 4.46 6.26
C PHE A 49 -3.39 5.55 5.29
N LEU A 50 -3.64 5.24 4.02
CA LEU A 50 -4.13 6.23 3.03
C LEU A 50 -5.63 6.56 3.17
N SER A 51 -6.34 5.96 4.12
CA SER A 51 -7.77 6.18 4.36
C SER A 51 -8.09 7.51 5.06
N VAL A 52 -7.11 8.19 5.67
CA VAL A 52 -7.30 9.50 6.29
C VAL A 52 -6.76 10.58 5.35
N PRO A 53 -7.57 11.59 4.95
CA PRO A 53 -7.11 12.65 4.06
C PRO A 53 -5.89 13.36 4.66
N ARG A 54 -4.77 13.38 3.92
CA ARG A 54 -3.53 14.06 4.35
C ARG A 54 -3.70 15.56 4.58
N ALA A 55 -4.76 16.17 4.04
CA ALA A 55 -5.14 17.57 4.21
C ALA A 55 -6.35 17.77 5.15
N ALA A 56 -6.75 16.76 5.93
CA ALA A 56 -7.82 16.91 6.89
C ALA A 56 -7.46 17.94 7.98
N PRO A 57 -8.41 18.74 8.49
CA PRO A 57 -8.21 19.53 9.70
C PRO A 57 -7.71 18.62 10.82
N GLY A 58 -6.52 18.89 11.35
CA GLY A 58 -5.89 18.05 12.39
C GLY A 58 -4.70 17.21 11.91
N ALA A 59 -4.47 17.06 10.60
CA ALA A 59 -3.37 16.26 10.07
C ALA A 59 -1.98 16.67 10.59
N VAL A 60 -1.74 17.98 10.76
CA VAL A 60 -0.49 18.50 11.36
C VAL A 60 -0.36 18.08 12.83
N ARG A 61 -1.45 18.15 13.59
CA ARG A 61 -1.47 17.75 15.01
C ARG A 61 -1.20 16.25 15.15
N ASP A 62 -1.82 15.45 14.29
CA ASP A 62 -1.63 14.01 14.28
C ASP A 62 -0.22 13.63 13.84
N ALA A 63 0.36 14.35 12.86
CA ALA A 63 1.75 14.19 12.47
C ALA A 63 2.71 14.47 13.63
N VAL A 64 2.57 15.62 14.30
CA VAL A 64 3.40 15.98 15.46
C VAL A 64 3.23 14.97 16.60
N ARG A 65 2.00 14.55 16.90
CA ARG A 65 1.72 13.54 17.93
C ARG A 65 2.34 12.18 17.56
N SER A 66 2.35 11.81 16.29
CA SER A 66 2.93 10.54 15.83
C SER A 66 4.44 10.46 16.11
N LEU A 67 5.18 11.59 16.04
CA LEU A 67 6.61 11.61 16.33
C LEU A 67 6.96 11.18 17.77
N PHE A 68 6.00 11.32 18.69
CA PHE A 68 6.15 10.97 20.11
C PHE A 68 5.35 9.72 20.52
N SER A 69 4.65 9.08 19.58
CA SER A 69 3.86 7.87 19.86
C SER A 69 4.72 6.62 19.70
N SER A 70 4.66 5.72 20.68
CA SER A 70 5.35 4.42 20.64
C SER A 70 4.83 3.49 19.54
N ALA A 71 3.63 3.77 19.01
CA ALA A 71 2.94 3.01 17.97
C ALA A 71 3.06 3.65 16.57
N ALA A 72 3.81 4.75 16.41
CA ALA A 72 3.95 5.39 15.10
C ALA A 72 5.00 4.69 14.21
N PRO A 73 4.76 4.57 12.89
CA PRO A 73 5.71 3.98 11.93
C PRO A 73 7.03 4.76 11.85
N ALA A 74 7.01 6.06 12.14
CA ALA A 74 8.16 6.95 12.12
C ALA A 74 8.59 7.27 13.55
N ARG A 75 9.41 6.39 14.13
CA ARG A 75 10.05 6.66 15.42
C ARG A 75 11.27 7.52 15.17
N LEU A 76 11.18 8.82 15.43
CA LEU A 76 12.39 9.64 15.54
C LEU A 76 13.10 9.20 16.82
N ARG A 77 14.26 8.55 16.68
CA ARG A 77 15.22 8.42 17.77
C ARG A 77 16.16 9.61 17.67
N PRO A 78 15.98 10.67 18.48
CA PRO A 78 16.92 11.77 18.49
C PRO A 78 18.27 11.24 18.98
N HIS A 79 19.22 11.04 18.07
CA HIS A 79 20.63 10.95 18.37
C HIS A 79 21.29 12.25 17.88
N LEU A 80 22.12 12.85 18.73
CA LEU A 80 23.04 13.88 18.26
C LEU A 80 24.28 13.17 17.74
N GLU A 81 24.36 12.99 16.42
CA GLU A 81 25.60 12.61 15.76
C GLU A 81 26.35 13.89 15.35
N TRP A 82 27.41 14.20 16.07
CA TRP A 82 28.26 15.36 15.78
C TRP A 82 28.91 15.27 14.41
N ASP A 83 29.21 14.06 13.94
CA ASP A 83 29.75 13.81 12.62
C ASP A 83 28.74 14.22 11.53
N PHE A 84 27.46 13.85 11.68
CA PHE A 84 26.38 14.28 10.78
C PHE A 84 26.19 15.81 10.79
N ALA A 85 26.19 16.43 11.98
CA ALA A 85 26.07 17.88 12.10
C ALA A 85 27.23 18.62 11.41
N SER A 86 28.46 18.08 11.51
CA SER A 86 29.63 18.65 10.85
C SER A 86 29.62 18.47 9.33
N TRP A 87 28.96 17.44 8.81
CA TRP A 87 28.78 17.21 7.38
C TRP A 87 27.75 18.17 6.78
N VAL A 88 26.60 18.37 7.44
CA VAL A 88 25.55 19.31 6.96
C VAL A 88 26.03 20.76 6.97
N MET A 89 26.92 21.12 7.90
CA MET A 89 27.47 22.48 7.99
C MET A 89 28.71 22.73 7.10
N ARG A 90 29.14 21.74 6.31
CA ARG A 90 30.16 21.91 5.26
C ARG A 90 29.51 22.21 3.93
#